data_AF-A0A9W9BLP4-F1
#
_entry.id   AF-A0A9W9BLP4-F1
#
_cell.length_a   1.000
_cell.length_b   1.000
_cell.length_c   1.000
_cell.angle_alpha   90.00
_cell.angle_beta   90.00
_cell.angle_gamma   90.00
#
_symmetry.space_group_name_H-M   'P 1'
#
loop_
_entity.id
_entity.type
_entity.pdbx_description
1 polymer ?
#
loop_
_entity_poly.entity_id
_entity_poly.type
_entity_poly.pdbx_seq_one_letter_code
_entity_poly.pdbx_strand_id
1 'polypeptide(L)'
;MIKVFEGQDHFTTFGSERDPSLTSNLHVLLCLLHQPDLSRYHSQILKTTVFTSRWWWDSDYRIKDKWHLSHLYPTMLLVEAFTELLHLVDIGELSGVIDENWRCRVSVSLFQACLHIMLDQSDDGSWGGCREQTCYAILALARARRVFFFNEIHSEVQACVDRGASWLRSGSFWAEDLTWTSKTAYEVAFVAEAYKVAALRASLPSTSRGFIGHSLNCGQISADLSGYMRLVRKTDLFSSFDEWQLRASMIESSFFVSLLQSQRLEVYSRDSANLAEDKYLSIIPFTWVGCNNRSRAFASASWLHDMMVLSLLGYQTDEFIEAVAGPVFKGSDRLHDLIDSIIDGFIQDSSKSANGCEEDSDATNTEKITNGQNGNGRDSSSLAVRDVETSLTRFINYVLNHKGVLGSSSWDRTNLVQEFRAFLHAHVTQLEDNASFAKQKSGNAFALPTHSYFHWVRTTGGNHVACAYSLAFSNCLVSASLGRGEEVYPTVEQKYLATAVTRHLTTMCRMYNDYGSMARDSDERNINSMHFPEFSSCETLNSKKRSLSRLAEYEHACLVRAIHELDKEFHSTPGAALRSDMGSRKMSVLKLFCDVTDLYDQLYVIKDLSSRLK
;
A
#
# COMPACT_ATOMS: atom_id res chain seq x y z
N MET A 1 -35.46 8.45 -13.26
CA MET A 1 -34.13 7.90 -12.92
C MET A 1 -34.12 7.41 -11.47
N ILE A 2 -34.06 8.31 -10.48
CA ILE A 2 -33.89 7.94 -9.05
C ILE A 2 -34.88 6.90 -8.56
N LYS A 3 -36.19 7.16 -8.66
CA LYS A 3 -37.25 6.24 -8.19
C LYS A 3 -37.19 4.81 -8.76
N VAL A 4 -36.53 4.59 -9.89
CA VAL A 4 -36.56 3.32 -10.63
C VAL A 4 -35.23 2.57 -10.50
N PHE A 5 -34.12 3.29 -10.47
CA PHE A 5 -32.78 2.71 -10.59
C PHE A 5 -31.93 2.89 -9.33
N GLU A 6 -32.37 3.67 -8.34
CA GLU A 6 -31.64 3.78 -7.07
C GLU A 6 -31.74 2.47 -6.29
N GLY A 7 -30.59 1.84 -6.05
CA GLY A 7 -30.43 0.71 -5.14
C GLY A 7 -29.90 1.13 -3.76
N GLN A 8 -29.53 0.13 -2.97
CA GLN A 8 -29.01 0.33 -1.62
C GLN A 8 -27.71 1.15 -1.63
N ASP A 9 -26.68 0.66 -2.32
CA ASP A 9 -25.34 1.25 -2.31
C ASP A 9 -24.93 1.90 -3.64
N HIS A 10 -25.72 1.70 -4.70
CA HIS A 10 -25.42 2.17 -6.06
C HIS A 10 -26.69 2.28 -6.90
N PHE A 11 -26.56 2.78 -8.13
CA PHE A 11 -27.63 2.78 -9.13
C PHE A 11 -27.48 1.59 -10.07
N THR A 12 -28.58 0.90 -10.34
CA THR A 12 -28.63 -0.19 -11.29
C THR A 12 -28.85 0.33 -12.72
N THR A 13 -28.31 -0.37 -13.71
CA THR A 13 -28.60 -0.11 -15.13
C THR A 13 -29.98 -0.64 -15.50
N PHE A 14 -30.39 -1.76 -14.90
CA PHE A 14 -31.69 -2.42 -15.10
C PHE A 14 -32.25 -2.92 -13.76
N GLY A 15 -33.57 -2.99 -13.62
CA GLY A 15 -34.23 -3.32 -12.34
C GLY A 15 -33.92 -4.71 -11.73
N SER A 16 -33.31 -5.63 -12.48
CA SER A 16 -32.92 -6.97 -11.99
C SER A 16 -31.45 -7.30 -12.31
N GLU A 17 -30.61 -6.27 -12.37
CA GLU A 17 -29.17 -6.40 -12.61
C GLU A 17 -28.47 -7.09 -11.42
N ARG A 18 -27.63 -8.11 -11.71
CA ARG A 18 -26.81 -8.79 -10.70
C ARG A 18 -25.48 -8.07 -10.47
N ASP A 19 -24.77 -7.78 -11.56
CA ASP A 19 -23.46 -7.13 -11.51
C ASP A 19 -23.62 -5.63 -11.76
N PRO A 20 -23.22 -4.74 -10.84
CA PRO A 20 -23.31 -3.30 -11.06
C PRO A 20 -22.41 -2.84 -12.21
N SER A 21 -22.69 -1.64 -12.74
CA SER A 21 -21.83 -0.97 -13.73
C SER A 21 -21.20 0.29 -13.16
N LEU A 22 -19.88 0.40 -13.33
CA LEU A 22 -19.13 1.60 -13.00
C LEU A 22 -19.55 2.76 -13.91
N THR A 23 -19.60 2.54 -15.22
CA THR A 23 -19.93 3.61 -16.18
C THR A 23 -21.35 4.12 -16.00
N SER A 24 -22.33 3.25 -15.72
CA SER A 24 -23.70 3.68 -15.38
C SER A 24 -23.71 4.61 -14.16
N ASN A 25 -22.98 4.26 -13.09
CA ASN A 25 -22.92 5.09 -11.89
C ASN A 25 -22.15 6.40 -12.13
N LEU A 26 -21.09 6.40 -12.93
CA LEU A 26 -20.39 7.63 -13.31
C LEU A 26 -21.29 8.58 -14.11
N HIS A 27 -22.09 8.07 -15.05
CA HIS A 27 -23.10 8.88 -15.75
C HIS A 27 -24.18 9.42 -14.81
N VAL A 28 -24.63 8.62 -13.83
CA VAL A 28 -25.58 9.09 -12.80
C VAL A 28 -24.94 10.21 -11.98
N LEU A 29 -23.70 10.05 -11.53
CA LEU A 29 -22.99 11.08 -10.77
C LEU A 29 -22.88 12.38 -11.58
N LEU A 30 -22.42 12.30 -12.83
CA LEU A 30 -22.38 13.46 -13.73
C LEU A 30 -23.75 14.12 -13.88
N CYS A 31 -24.82 13.35 -14.09
CA CYS A 31 -26.17 13.88 -14.20
C CYS A 31 -26.62 14.62 -12.93
N LEU A 32 -26.31 14.07 -11.75
CA LEU A 32 -26.65 14.67 -10.46
C LEU A 32 -25.86 15.96 -10.20
N LEU A 33 -24.55 15.98 -10.50
CA LEU A 33 -23.69 17.15 -10.32
C LEU A 33 -24.06 18.34 -11.22
N HIS A 34 -24.79 18.10 -12.31
CA HIS A 34 -25.28 19.16 -13.21
C HIS A 34 -26.74 19.58 -12.91
N GLN A 35 -27.35 19.09 -11.84
CA GLN A 35 -28.69 19.55 -11.46
C GLN A 35 -28.64 20.96 -10.87
N PRO A 36 -29.64 21.82 -11.15
CA PRO A 36 -29.66 23.18 -10.65
C PRO A 36 -29.88 23.31 -9.14
N ASP A 37 -30.45 22.28 -8.49
CA ASP A 37 -30.68 22.22 -7.04
C ASP A 37 -29.99 20.98 -6.47
N LEU A 38 -28.67 21.09 -6.25
CA LEU A 38 -27.82 20.00 -5.76
C LEU A 38 -28.25 19.51 -4.38
N SER A 39 -28.78 20.41 -3.54
CA SER A 39 -29.18 20.13 -2.16
C SER A 39 -30.17 18.97 -2.04
N ARG A 40 -31.06 18.83 -3.04
CA ARG A 40 -32.05 17.73 -3.11
C ARG A 40 -31.43 16.37 -3.35
N TYR A 41 -30.20 16.33 -3.83
CA TYR A 41 -29.53 15.12 -4.31
C TYR A 41 -28.26 14.79 -3.53
N HIS A 42 -27.96 15.50 -2.43
CA HIS A 42 -26.74 15.26 -1.64
C HIS A 42 -26.54 13.79 -1.24
N SER A 43 -27.60 13.10 -0.82
CA SER A 43 -27.51 11.68 -0.44
C SER A 43 -27.19 10.78 -1.64
N GLN A 44 -27.78 11.03 -2.80
CA GLN A 44 -27.47 10.29 -4.03
C GLN A 44 -26.06 10.62 -4.55
N ILE A 45 -25.63 11.88 -4.49
CA ILE A 45 -24.27 12.31 -4.87
C ILE A 45 -23.24 11.61 -3.98
N LEU A 46 -23.44 11.61 -2.67
CA LEU A 46 -22.57 10.91 -1.73
C LEU A 46 -22.54 9.41 -2.02
N LYS A 47 -23.70 8.76 -2.16
CA LYS A 47 -23.82 7.33 -2.47
C LYS A 47 -23.02 6.96 -3.72
N THR A 48 -23.25 7.66 -4.83
CA THR A 48 -22.58 7.35 -6.11
C THR A 48 -21.10 7.70 -6.07
N THR A 49 -20.70 8.76 -5.36
CA THR A 49 -19.29 9.10 -5.14
C THR A 49 -18.57 8.00 -4.37
N VAL A 50 -19.15 7.54 -3.25
CA VAL A 50 -18.59 6.45 -2.42
C VAL A 50 -18.48 5.17 -3.24
N PHE A 51 -19.52 4.81 -3.99
CA PHE A 51 -19.50 3.61 -4.83
C PHE A 51 -18.39 3.67 -5.90
N THR A 52 -18.34 4.75 -6.67
CA THR A 52 -17.35 4.89 -7.77
C THR A 52 -15.93 5.05 -7.25
N SER A 53 -15.73 5.75 -6.13
CA SER A 53 -14.42 5.86 -5.47
C SER A 53 -13.95 4.51 -4.93
N ARG A 54 -14.83 3.73 -4.27
CA ARG A 54 -14.51 2.36 -3.83
C ARG A 54 -14.15 1.46 -5.01
N TRP A 55 -14.88 1.56 -6.11
CA TRP A 55 -14.58 0.77 -7.31
C TRP A 55 -13.16 1.02 -7.79
N TRP A 56 -12.74 2.28 -7.92
CA TRP A 56 -11.34 2.59 -8.27
C TRP A 56 -10.37 2.09 -7.19
N TRP A 57 -10.67 2.39 -5.92
CA TRP A 57 -9.82 2.09 -4.79
C TRP A 57 -9.45 0.60 -4.69
N ASP A 58 -10.42 -0.26 -4.97
CA ASP A 58 -10.27 -1.72 -4.91
C ASP A 58 -9.90 -2.36 -6.26
N SER A 59 -9.86 -1.59 -7.36
CA SER A 59 -9.46 -2.12 -8.67
C SER A 59 -7.96 -2.31 -8.76
N ASP A 60 -7.54 -3.51 -9.17
CA ASP A 60 -6.15 -3.82 -9.46
C ASP A 60 -5.84 -3.63 -10.96
N TYR A 61 -4.66 -3.07 -11.25
CA TYR A 61 -4.17 -2.76 -12.59
C TYR A 61 -5.05 -1.76 -13.36
N ARG A 62 -6.01 -2.25 -14.15
CA ARG A 62 -6.88 -1.43 -15.01
C ARG A 62 -8.34 -1.64 -14.63
N ILE A 63 -9.06 -0.53 -14.44
CA ILE A 63 -10.50 -0.60 -14.20
C ILE A 63 -11.22 -1.20 -15.39
N LYS A 64 -12.27 -1.97 -15.10
CA LYS A 64 -13.11 -2.62 -16.12
C LYS A 64 -14.56 -2.26 -15.87
N ASP A 65 -15.32 -2.19 -16.95
CA ASP A 65 -16.77 -2.08 -16.91
C ASP A 65 -17.35 -3.02 -17.97
N LYS A 66 -18.57 -3.48 -17.74
CA LYS A 66 -19.19 -4.48 -18.60
C LYS A 66 -19.70 -3.93 -19.93
N TRP A 67 -19.84 -2.61 -20.08
CA TRP A 67 -20.37 -1.98 -21.29
C TRP A 67 -19.30 -1.60 -22.32
N HIS A 68 -18.02 -1.69 -21.94
CA HIS A 68 -16.92 -1.21 -22.77
C HIS A 68 -15.63 -2.02 -22.54
N LEU A 69 -14.99 -2.47 -23.61
CA LEU A 69 -13.76 -3.30 -23.55
C LEU A 69 -12.51 -2.48 -23.21
N SER A 70 -12.46 -1.20 -23.59
CA SER A 70 -11.36 -0.34 -23.16
C SER A 70 -11.59 0.18 -21.74
N HIS A 71 -10.56 0.04 -20.90
CA HIS A 71 -10.48 0.67 -19.58
C HIS A 71 -10.46 2.20 -19.62
N LEU A 72 -10.08 2.81 -20.75
CA LEU A 72 -9.96 4.27 -20.86
C LEU A 72 -11.31 4.98 -20.90
N TYR A 73 -12.38 4.31 -21.36
CA TYR A 73 -13.72 4.86 -21.33
C TYR A 73 -14.24 5.11 -19.90
N PRO A 74 -14.30 4.10 -19.00
CA PRO A 74 -14.66 4.36 -17.61
C PRO A 74 -13.66 5.29 -16.91
N THR A 75 -12.38 5.28 -17.31
CA THR A 75 -11.37 6.15 -16.70
C THR A 75 -11.64 7.61 -17.05
N MET A 76 -11.95 7.91 -18.32
CA MET A 76 -12.33 9.25 -18.76
C MET A 76 -13.56 9.77 -18.01
N LEU A 77 -14.61 8.95 -17.89
CA LEU A 77 -15.82 9.32 -17.15
C LEU A 77 -15.53 9.57 -15.67
N LEU A 78 -14.66 8.78 -15.04
CA LEU A 78 -14.25 8.99 -13.66
C LEU A 78 -13.51 10.31 -13.49
N VAL A 79 -12.54 10.59 -14.38
CA VAL A 79 -11.80 11.85 -14.37
C VAL A 79 -12.74 13.05 -14.54
N GLU A 80 -13.71 12.95 -15.45
CA GLU A 80 -14.71 14.00 -15.64
C GLU A 80 -15.59 14.20 -14.41
N ALA A 81 -16.15 13.12 -13.86
CA ALA A 81 -17.03 13.17 -12.69
C ALA A 81 -16.33 13.69 -11.44
N PHE A 82 -15.11 13.22 -11.17
CA PHE A 82 -14.35 13.64 -9.98
C PHE A 82 -13.79 15.05 -10.11
N THR A 83 -13.45 15.49 -11.32
CA THR A 83 -13.10 16.90 -11.56
C THR A 83 -14.29 17.82 -11.25
N GLU A 84 -15.49 17.47 -11.74
CA GLU A 84 -16.70 18.27 -11.47
C GLU A 84 -17.08 18.24 -9.99
N LEU A 85 -16.97 17.08 -9.35
CA LEU A 85 -17.21 16.92 -7.92
C LEU A 85 -16.31 17.83 -7.08
N LEU A 86 -15.00 17.82 -7.36
CA LEU A 86 -14.05 18.68 -6.66
C LEU A 86 -14.29 20.17 -6.93
N HIS A 87 -14.75 20.53 -8.13
CA HIS A 87 -15.13 21.91 -8.44
C HIS A 87 -16.28 22.39 -7.55
N LEU A 88 -17.32 21.56 -7.38
CA LEU A 88 -18.46 21.87 -6.53
C LEU A 88 -18.12 21.88 -5.03
N VAL A 89 -17.13 21.08 -4.61
CA VAL A 89 -16.56 21.16 -3.26
C VAL A 89 -15.83 22.49 -3.06
N ASP A 90 -14.98 22.89 -4.01
CA ASP A 90 -14.21 24.14 -3.94
C ASP A 90 -15.11 25.39 -3.81
N ILE A 91 -16.24 25.44 -4.51
CA ILE A 91 -17.19 26.57 -4.44
C ILE A 91 -18.20 26.46 -3.29
N GLY A 92 -18.13 25.40 -2.48
CA GLY A 92 -18.93 25.21 -1.27
C GLY A 92 -20.31 24.58 -1.46
N GLU A 93 -20.73 24.25 -2.69
CA GLU A 93 -22.03 23.64 -2.98
C GLU A 93 -22.18 22.23 -2.39
N LEU A 94 -21.06 21.52 -2.21
CA LEU A 94 -21.03 20.18 -1.58
C LEU A 94 -20.33 20.18 -0.22
N SER A 95 -20.31 21.32 0.47
CA SER A 95 -19.72 21.42 1.80
C SER A 95 -20.40 20.47 2.80
N GLY A 96 -19.60 19.66 3.50
CA GLY A 96 -20.08 18.67 4.46
C GLY A 96 -20.74 17.42 3.85
N VAL A 97 -20.90 17.33 2.52
CA VAL A 97 -21.43 16.12 1.86
C VAL A 97 -20.37 15.01 1.84
N ILE A 98 -19.12 15.38 1.56
CA ILE A 98 -17.98 14.46 1.45
C ILE A 98 -16.96 14.84 2.50
N ASP A 99 -16.64 13.89 3.39
CA ASP A 99 -15.61 14.05 4.41
C ASP A 99 -14.18 14.09 3.84
N GLU A 100 -13.21 14.44 4.68
CA GLU A 100 -11.82 14.60 4.27
C GLU A 100 -11.18 13.29 3.77
N ASN A 101 -11.59 12.14 4.33
CA ASN A 101 -11.08 10.83 3.92
C ASN A 101 -11.52 10.51 2.48
N TRP A 102 -12.79 10.72 2.17
CA TRP A 102 -13.33 10.54 0.83
C TRP A 102 -12.79 11.56 -0.16
N ARG A 103 -12.55 12.81 0.25
CA ARG A 103 -11.87 13.81 -0.59
C ARG A 103 -10.46 13.35 -0.99
N CYS A 104 -9.70 12.79 -0.04
CA CYS A 104 -8.39 12.22 -0.32
C CYS A 104 -8.49 11.02 -1.28
N ARG A 105 -9.43 10.09 -1.06
CA ARG A 105 -9.64 8.93 -1.94
C ARG A 105 -10.04 9.32 -3.36
N VAL A 106 -10.97 10.27 -3.50
CA VAL A 106 -11.36 10.84 -4.81
C VAL A 106 -10.16 11.47 -5.51
N SER A 107 -9.30 12.17 -4.77
CA SER A 107 -8.10 12.82 -5.32
C SER A 107 -7.04 11.80 -5.74
N VAL A 108 -6.81 10.74 -4.96
CA VAL A 108 -5.97 9.60 -5.36
C VAL A 108 -6.50 8.98 -6.65
N SER A 109 -7.81 8.68 -6.72
CA SER A 109 -8.42 8.10 -7.90
C SER A 109 -8.27 8.98 -9.14
N LEU A 110 -8.54 10.28 -9.02
CA LEU A 110 -8.40 11.24 -10.10
C LEU A 110 -6.93 11.35 -10.55
N PHE A 111 -5.99 11.43 -9.60
CA PHE A 111 -4.58 11.58 -9.93
C PHE A 111 -4.00 10.32 -10.59
N GLN A 112 -4.23 9.15 -10.00
CA GLN A 112 -3.80 7.86 -10.56
C GLN A 112 -4.40 7.63 -11.95
N ALA A 113 -5.70 7.93 -12.14
CA ALA A 113 -6.36 7.78 -13.43
C ALA A 113 -5.64 8.56 -14.54
N CYS A 114 -5.29 9.82 -14.32
CA CYS A 114 -4.56 10.59 -15.32
C CYS A 114 -3.08 10.20 -15.42
N LEU A 115 -2.41 9.92 -14.30
CA LEU A 115 -0.99 9.52 -14.30
C LEU A 115 -0.78 8.20 -15.05
N HIS A 116 -1.64 7.20 -14.81
CA HIS A 116 -1.57 5.93 -15.53
C HIS A 116 -1.76 6.14 -17.03
N ILE A 117 -2.68 7.01 -17.46
CA ILE A 117 -2.83 7.40 -18.88
C ILE A 117 -1.53 8.00 -19.42
N MET A 118 -0.87 8.89 -18.68
CA MET A 118 0.41 9.48 -19.13
C MET A 118 1.53 8.44 -19.25
N LEU A 119 1.62 7.52 -18.28
CA LEU A 119 2.66 6.47 -18.26
C LEU A 119 2.44 5.41 -19.35
N ASP A 120 1.19 5.11 -19.71
CA ASP A 120 0.83 4.09 -20.71
C ASP A 120 0.78 4.63 -22.16
N GLN A 121 1.09 5.91 -22.41
CA GLN A 121 1.13 6.42 -23.78
C GLN A 121 2.25 5.75 -24.59
N SER A 122 1.91 5.27 -25.79
CA SER A 122 2.87 4.70 -26.73
C SER A 122 3.81 5.77 -27.31
N ASP A 123 4.96 5.34 -27.82
CA ASP A 123 5.96 6.23 -28.46
C ASP A 123 5.39 6.99 -29.68
N ASP A 124 4.40 6.43 -30.37
CA ASP A 124 3.70 7.07 -31.49
C ASP A 124 2.68 8.14 -31.04
N GLY A 125 2.46 8.28 -29.72
CA GLY A 125 1.49 9.18 -29.12
C GLY A 125 0.10 8.59 -28.92
N SER A 126 -0.17 7.39 -29.43
CA SER A 126 -1.47 6.74 -29.29
C SER A 126 -1.64 6.03 -27.95
N TRP A 127 -2.88 5.60 -27.67
CA TRP A 127 -3.15 4.58 -26.66
C TRP A 127 -3.67 3.33 -27.34
N GLY A 128 -2.81 2.30 -27.36
CA GLY A 128 -3.10 1.00 -27.96
C GLY A 128 -3.29 1.03 -29.48
N GLY A 129 -2.84 2.09 -30.18
CA GLY A 129 -3.09 2.25 -31.62
C GLY A 129 -4.57 2.41 -32.00
N CYS A 130 -5.44 2.66 -31.02
CA CYS A 130 -6.89 2.74 -31.20
C CYS A 130 -7.36 4.19 -31.21
N ARG A 131 -8.26 4.53 -32.15
CA ARG A 131 -8.81 5.88 -32.32
C ARG A 131 -9.65 6.30 -31.12
N GLU A 132 -10.66 5.52 -30.76
CA GLU A 132 -11.54 5.86 -29.63
C GLU A 132 -10.77 5.91 -28.30
N GLN A 133 -9.89 4.95 -28.06
CA GLN A 133 -9.07 4.89 -26.84
C GLN A 133 -8.18 6.14 -26.70
N THR A 134 -7.54 6.56 -27.79
CA THR A 134 -6.75 7.79 -27.83
C THR A 134 -7.61 9.03 -27.57
N CYS A 135 -8.86 9.05 -28.05
CA CYS A 135 -9.80 10.14 -27.75
C CYS A 135 -10.14 10.20 -26.26
N TYR A 136 -10.46 9.07 -25.63
CA TYR A 136 -10.76 8.99 -24.20
C TYR A 136 -9.59 9.47 -23.34
N ALA A 137 -8.37 9.05 -23.67
CA ALA A 137 -7.14 9.49 -23.00
C ALA A 137 -6.95 11.02 -23.11
N ILE A 138 -7.07 11.60 -24.31
CA ILE A 138 -6.95 13.04 -24.52
C ILE A 138 -8.00 13.81 -23.71
N LEU A 139 -9.26 13.35 -23.70
CA LEU A 139 -10.33 14.02 -22.97
C LEU A 139 -10.09 13.98 -21.45
N ALA A 140 -9.63 12.85 -20.92
CA ALA A 140 -9.25 12.73 -19.52
C ALA A 140 -8.09 13.69 -19.16
N LEU A 141 -7.00 13.69 -19.94
CA LEU A 141 -5.86 14.58 -19.70
C LEU A 141 -6.23 16.06 -19.90
N ALA A 142 -7.14 16.37 -20.82
CA ALA A 142 -7.64 17.72 -21.01
C ALA A 142 -8.40 18.23 -19.76
N ARG A 143 -9.13 17.35 -19.05
CA ARG A 143 -9.74 17.65 -17.75
C ARG A 143 -8.68 17.82 -16.67
N ALA A 144 -7.65 16.98 -16.64
CA ALA A 144 -6.54 17.07 -15.69
C ALA A 144 -5.85 18.45 -15.69
N ARG A 145 -5.74 19.12 -16.84
CA ARG A 145 -5.19 20.49 -16.93
C ARG A 145 -5.95 21.53 -16.09
N ARG A 146 -7.22 21.28 -15.74
CA ARG A 146 -8.04 22.17 -14.91
C ARG A 146 -7.83 21.95 -13.41
N VAL A 147 -7.15 20.87 -13.03
CA VAL A 147 -7.00 20.40 -11.65
C VAL A 147 -5.69 20.92 -11.07
N PHE A 148 -5.78 21.49 -9.86
CA PHE A 148 -4.71 22.23 -9.21
C PHE A 148 -3.43 21.41 -9.02
N PHE A 149 -3.56 20.16 -8.57
CA PHE A 149 -2.42 19.30 -8.27
C PHE A 149 -1.70 18.75 -9.52
N PHE A 150 -2.17 19.05 -10.74
CA PHE A 150 -1.40 18.81 -11.98
C PHE A 150 -0.55 20.01 -12.42
N ASN A 151 -0.65 21.16 -11.75
CA ASN A 151 0.06 22.38 -12.15
C ASN A 151 1.59 22.20 -12.21
N GLU A 152 2.14 21.37 -11.33
CA GLU A 152 3.58 21.07 -11.26
C GLU A 152 4.10 20.19 -12.41
N ILE A 153 3.20 19.46 -13.10
CA ILE A 153 3.51 18.57 -14.24
C ILE A 153 2.68 18.94 -15.47
N HIS A 154 2.21 20.19 -15.55
CA HIS A 154 1.28 20.64 -16.58
C HIS A 154 1.89 20.55 -17.99
N SER A 155 3.19 20.84 -18.13
CA SER A 155 3.91 20.72 -19.40
C SER A 155 3.85 19.31 -19.96
N GLU A 156 4.00 18.31 -19.09
CA GLU A 156 4.00 16.90 -19.43
C GLU A 156 2.60 16.42 -19.78
N VAL A 157 1.59 16.85 -19.03
CA VAL A 157 0.18 16.61 -19.37
C VAL A 157 -0.13 17.17 -20.76
N GLN A 158 0.27 18.40 -21.05
CA GLN A 158 0.04 19.02 -22.36
C GLN A 158 0.81 18.30 -23.47
N ALA A 159 2.07 17.90 -23.23
CA ALA A 159 2.86 17.16 -24.21
C ALA A 159 2.22 15.80 -24.56
N CYS A 160 1.66 15.08 -23.58
CA CYS A 160 0.90 13.85 -23.83
C CYS A 160 -0.34 14.11 -24.70
N VAL A 161 -1.11 15.16 -24.39
CA VAL A 161 -2.28 15.59 -25.18
C VAL A 161 -1.89 15.94 -26.62
N ASP A 162 -0.79 16.68 -26.81
CA ASP A 162 -0.33 17.11 -28.12
C ASP A 162 0.11 15.94 -29.00
N ARG A 163 0.84 14.97 -28.42
CA ARG A 163 1.23 13.74 -29.12
C ARG A 163 0.02 12.93 -29.55
N GLY A 164 -0.95 12.72 -28.66
CA GLY A 164 -2.19 12.00 -28.99
C GLY A 164 -3.01 12.71 -30.07
N ALA A 165 -3.13 14.04 -29.99
CA ALA A 165 -3.84 14.82 -30.99
C ALA A 165 -3.12 14.81 -32.35
N SER A 166 -1.79 14.83 -32.36
CA SER A 166 -0.99 14.67 -33.57
C SER A 166 -1.25 13.31 -34.23
N TRP A 167 -1.22 12.23 -33.44
CA TRP A 167 -1.52 10.88 -33.92
C TRP A 167 -2.94 10.79 -34.51
N LEU A 168 -3.96 11.32 -33.83
CA LEU A 168 -5.35 11.33 -34.34
C LEU A 168 -5.51 12.10 -35.67
N ARG A 169 -4.71 13.14 -35.90
CA ARG A 169 -4.71 13.91 -37.16
C ARG A 169 -4.02 13.16 -38.30
N SER A 170 -3.07 12.28 -37.99
CA SER A 170 -2.31 11.52 -39.00
C SER A 170 -3.18 10.52 -39.79
N GLY A 171 -4.31 10.08 -39.22
CA GLY A 171 -5.26 9.21 -39.90
C GLY A 171 -4.81 7.76 -40.12
N SER A 172 -3.69 7.34 -39.52
CA SER A 172 -3.19 5.96 -39.61
C SER A 172 -3.96 5.06 -38.64
N PHE A 173 -5.09 4.52 -39.09
CA PHE A 173 -5.91 3.58 -38.30
C PHE A 173 -5.85 2.20 -38.95
N TRP A 174 -5.50 1.18 -38.16
CA TRP A 174 -5.24 -0.18 -38.67
C TRP A 174 -6.40 -1.17 -38.41
N ALA A 175 -7.44 -0.80 -37.66
CA ALA A 175 -8.55 -1.69 -37.31
C ALA A 175 -9.87 -0.93 -37.02
N GLU A 176 -11.00 -1.64 -37.13
CA GLU A 176 -12.29 -1.23 -36.52
C GLU A 176 -12.15 -1.27 -34.99
N ASP A 177 -12.48 -0.17 -34.31
CA ASP A 177 -12.42 -0.08 -32.85
C ASP A 177 -13.70 -0.70 -32.25
N LEU A 178 -13.77 -2.04 -32.23
CA LEU A 178 -14.90 -2.77 -31.66
C LEU A 178 -14.85 -2.76 -30.11
N THR A 179 -15.07 -1.60 -29.52
CA THR A 179 -14.89 -1.34 -28.08
C THR A 179 -16.17 -1.48 -27.27
N TRP A 180 -17.35 -1.34 -27.88
CA TRP A 180 -18.64 -1.43 -27.18
C TRP A 180 -19.11 -2.88 -27.07
N THR A 181 -19.77 -3.21 -25.96
CA THR A 181 -20.25 -4.58 -25.71
C THR A 181 -21.77 -4.67 -25.71
N SER A 182 -22.28 -5.71 -26.36
CA SER A 182 -23.67 -6.17 -26.28
C SER A 182 -23.64 -7.70 -26.28
N LYS A 183 -24.35 -8.36 -27.21
CA LYS A 183 -24.15 -9.78 -27.50
C LYS A 183 -22.77 -10.05 -28.15
N THR A 184 -22.25 -9.07 -28.88
CA THR A 184 -20.93 -9.09 -29.52
C THR A 184 -20.23 -7.74 -29.28
N ALA A 185 -18.94 -7.66 -29.59
CA ALA A 185 -18.24 -6.39 -29.67
C ALA A 185 -18.71 -5.63 -30.93
N TYR A 186 -18.89 -4.31 -30.83
CA TYR A 186 -19.32 -3.46 -31.93
C TYR A 186 -18.72 -2.05 -31.81
N GLU A 187 -18.80 -1.28 -32.89
CA GLU A 187 -18.47 0.14 -32.93
C GLU A 187 -19.75 0.96 -33.17
N VAL A 188 -19.81 2.16 -32.61
CA VAL A 188 -20.83 3.15 -32.95
C VAL A 188 -20.16 4.32 -33.65
N ALA A 189 -20.08 4.27 -34.99
CA ALA A 189 -19.27 5.19 -35.79
C ALA A 189 -19.53 6.69 -35.50
N PHE A 190 -20.79 7.09 -35.29
CA PHE A 190 -21.10 8.49 -34.98
C PHE A 190 -20.59 8.92 -33.59
N VAL A 191 -20.57 8.00 -32.62
CA VAL A 191 -20.02 8.23 -31.27
C VAL A 191 -18.51 8.35 -31.35
N ALA A 192 -17.86 7.47 -32.11
CA ALA A 192 -16.41 7.51 -32.34
C ALA A 192 -15.98 8.86 -32.95
N GLU A 193 -16.69 9.33 -33.97
CA GLU A 193 -16.42 10.64 -34.59
C GLU A 193 -16.70 11.81 -33.65
N ALA A 194 -17.77 11.74 -32.84
CA ALA A 194 -18.05 12.76 -31.83
C ALA A 194 -16.91 12.85 -30.80
N TYR A 195 -16.40 11.72 -30.31
CA TYR A 195 -15.26 11.69 -29.39
C TYR A 195 -13.98 12.22 -30.04
N LYS A 196 -13.73 11.91 -31.32
CA LYS A 196 -12.59 12.46 -32.06
C LYS A 196 -12.67 13.98 -32.17
N VAL A 197 -13.82 14.53 -32.56
CA VAL A 197 -14.01 15.98 -32.64
C VAL A 197 -13.83 16.63 -31.27
N ALA A 198 -14.41 16.04 -30.22
CA ALA A 198 -14.28 16.52 -28.86
C ALA A 198 -12.82 16.49 -28.39
N ALA A 199 -12.10 15.40 -28.60
CA ALA A 199 -10.69 15.24 -28.23
C ALA A 199 -9.79 16.24 -28.95
N LEU A 200 -9.97 16.41 -30.27
CA LEU A 200 -9.20 17.38 -31.05
C LEU A 200 -9.50 18.82 -30.60
N ARG A 201 -10.75 19.14 -30.26
CA ARG A 201 -11.10 20.46 -29.72
C ARG A 201 -10.52 20.68 -28.32
N ALA A 202 -10.61 19.67 -27.47
CA ALA A 202 -10.06 19.69 -26.12
C ALA A 202 -8.53 19.76 -26.12
N SER A 203 -7.86 19.23 -27.15
CA SER A 203 -6.39 19.26 -27.26
C SER A 203 -5.79 20.65 -27.40
N LEU A 204 -6.60 21.65 -27.78
CA LEU A 204 -6.13 23.01 -27.94
C LEU A 204 -5.48 23.52 -26.63
N PRO A 205 -4.37 24.26 -26.72
CA PRO A 205 -3.67 24.74 -25.54
C PRO A 205 -4.58 25.57 -24.63
N SER A 206 -4.53 25.28 -23.34
CA SER A 206 -5.11 26.12 -22.29
C SER A 206 -3.99 26.97 -21.67
N THR A 207 -4.17 28.29 -21.63
CA THR A 207 -3.21 29.19 -20.96
C THR A 207 -3.48 29.32 -19.45
N SER A 208 -4.67 28.91 -18.98
CA SER A 208 -5.04 28.97 -17.57
C SER A 208 -4.49 27.77 -16.81
N ARG A 209 -3.84 28.04 -15.67
CA ARG A 209 -3.48 27.02 -14.68
C ARG A 209 -4.74 26.37 -14.07
N GLY A 210 -4.59 25.13 -13.63
CA GLY A 210 -5.63 24.41 -12.92
C GLY A 210 -5.92 25.05 -11.56
N PHE A 211 -7.20 25.13 -11.21
CA PHE A 211 -7.67 25.69 -9.94
C PHE A 211 -8.62 24.74 -9.19
N ILE A 212 -9.07 23.66 -9.83
CA ILE A 212 -10.01 22.70 -9.22
C ILE A 212 -9.27 21.81 -8.22
N GLY A 213 -9.87 21.59 -7.05
CA GLY A 213 -9.26 20.87 -5.92
C GLY A 213 -8.28 21.73 -5.12
N HIS A 214 -8.29 23.05 -5.26
CA HIS A 214 -7.39 23.93 -4.51
C HIS A 214 -7.76 24.07 -3.03
N SER A 215 -9.01 23.75 -2.66
CA SER A 215 -9.48 23.77 -1.27
C SER A 215 -9.02 22.56 -0.45
N LEU A 216 -8.38 21.58 -1.11
CA LEU A 216 -7.87 20.38 -0.47
C LEU A 216 -6.60 20.70 0.33
N ASN A 217 -6.50 20.13 1.54
CA ASN A 217 -5.29 20.23 2.36
C ASN A 217 -4.20 19.20 1.95
N CYS A 218 -4.38 18.54 0.81
CA CYS A 218 -3.53 17.48 0.27
C CYS A 218 -3.23 17.75 -1.22
N GLY A 219 -2.31 16.99 -1.82
CA GLY A 219 -1.91 17.20 -3.22
C GLY A 219 -0.80 18.24 -3.41
N GLN A 220 -0.18 18.69 -2.32
CA GLN A 220 0.96 19.61 -2.32
C GLN A 220 2.22 18.92 -1.78
N ILE A 221 3.36 19.15 -2.43
CA ILE A 221 4.64 18.59 -2.00
C ILE A 221 5.13 19.40 -0.79
N SER A 222 5.19 18.77 0.38
CA SER A 222 5.75 19.39 1.58
C SER A 222 7.27 19.59 1.45
N ALA A 223 7.83 20.48 2.29
CA ALA A 223 9.28 20.69 2.33
C ALA A 223 10.04 19.39 2.66
N ASP A 224 9.50 18.55 3.55
CA ASP A 224 10.07 17.25 3.90
C ASP A 224 10.09 16.31 2.71
N LEU A 225 9.00 16.24 1.95
CA LEU A 225 8.87 15.41 0.77
C LEU A 225 9.82 15.87 -0.36
N SER A 226 9.98 17.19 -0.53
CA SER A 226 10.97 17.76 -1.44
C SER A 226 12.41 17.42 -1.04
N GLY A 227 12.72 17.51 0.26
CA GLY A 227 14.02 17.10 0.79
C GLY A 227 14.32 15.63 0.54
N TYR A 228 13.30 14.79 0.67
CA TYR A 228 13.36 13.36 0.41
C TYR A 228 13.53 13.01 -1.08
N MET A 229 12.94 13.78 -2.00
CA MET A 229 13.14 13.61 -3.45
C MET A 229 14.62 13.60 -3.82
N ARG A 230 15.42 14.51 -3.24
CA ARG A 230 16.86 14.57 -3.46
C ARG A 230 17.61 13.36 -2.91
N LEU A 231 17.10 12.73 -1.86
CA LEU A 231 17.67 11.50 -1.30
C LEU A 231 17.37 10.32 -2.22
N VAL A 232 16.12 10.18 -2.65
CA VAL A 232 15.66 9.12 -3.57
C VAL A 232 16.43 9.16 -4.88
N ARG A 233 16.74 10.34 -5.44
CA ARG A 233 17.53 10.43 -6.69
C ARG A 233 18.97 9.89 -6.59
N LYS A 234 19.46 9.61 -5.37
CA LYS A 234 20.77 8.99 -5.16
C LYS A 234 20.70 7.46 -5.08
N THR A 235 19.49 6.89 -5.04
CA THR A 235 19.29 5.45 -5.01
C THR A 235 19.38 4.91 -6.43
N ASP A 236 19.91 3.71 -6.60
CA ASP A 236 20.08 3.09 -7.92
C ASP A 236 18.71 2.91 -8.60
N LEU A 237 17.67 2.59 -7.84
CA LEU A 237 16.30 2.42 -8.32
C LEU A 237 15.71 3.67 -9.02
N PHE A 238 16.08 4.88 -8.58
CA PHE A 238 15.48 6.13 -9.07
C PHE A 238 16.48 7.10 -9.71
N SER A 239 17.76 6.76 -9.75
CA SER A 239 18.82 7.62 -10.30
C SER A 239 18.60 7.96 -11.78
N SER A 240 18.06 7.03 -12.56
CA SER A 240 17.75 7.17 -13.99
C SER A 240 16.32 7.62 -14.28
N PHE A 241 15.50 7.82 -13.25
CA PHE A 241 14.08 8.09 -13.40
C PHE A 241 13.82 9.56 -13.77
N ASP A 242 12.88 9.77 -14.69
CA ASP A 242 12.52 11.12 -15.15
C ASP A 242 12.04 11.99 -13.99
N GLU A 243 12.47 13.25 -13.95
CA GLU A 243 12.13 14.17 -12.87
C GLU A 243 10.62 14.39 -12.74
N TRP A 244 9.90 14.46 -13.86
CA TRP A 244 8.45 14.66 -13.85
C TRP A 244 7.71 13.45 -13.27
N GLN A 245 8.19 12.22 -13.52
CA GLN A 245 7.59 10.99 -12.98
C GLN A 245 7.81 10.88 -11.47
N LEU A 246 9.01 11.29 -11.02
CA LEU A 246 9.33 11.37 -9.61
C LEU A 246 8.43 12.41 -8.91
N ARG A 247 8.28 13.59 -9.51
CA ARG A 247 7.41 14.66 -9.01
C ARG A 247 5.94 14.23 -8.98
N ALA A 248 5.46 13.54 -10.01
CA ALA A 248 4.11 12.98 -10.03
C ALA A 248 3.89 11.99 -8.88
N SER A 249 4.84 11.07 -8.66
CA SER A 249 4.79 10.14 -7.53
C SER A 249 4.77 10.85 -6.17
N MET A 250 5.47 11.98 -6.02
CA MET A 250 5.42 12.79 -4.79
C MET A 250 4.05 13.44 -4.58
N ILE A 251 3.43 13.97 -5.63
CA ILE A 251 2.09 14.54 -5.56
C ILE A 251 1.09 13.47 -5.12
N GLU A 252 1.11 12.30 -5.75
CA GLU A 252 0.26 11.16 -5.36
C GLU A 252 0.48 10.76 -3.90
N SER A 253 1.75 10.66 -3.47
CA SER A 253 2.13 10.29 -2.09
C SER A 253 1.53 11.24 -1.06
N SER A 254 1.41 12.53 -1.36
CA SER A 254 0.88 13.53 -0.42
C SER A 254 -0.58 13.28 -0.02
N PHE A 255 -1.39 12.65 -0.88
CA PHE A 255 -2.75 12.25 -0.55
C PHE A 255 -2.76 11.12 0.49
N PHE A 256 -1.86 10.15 0.32
CA PHE A 256 -1.71 9.04 1.26
C PHE A 256 -1.12 9.46 2.60
N VAL A 257 -0.27 10.50 2.66
CA VAL A 257 0.20 11.08 3.93
C VAL A 257 -0.99 11.49 4.81
N SER A 258 -1.99 12.16 4.23
CA SER A 258 -3.17 12.64 4.98
C SER A 258 -4.02 11.47 5.49
N LEU A 259 -4.19 10.42 4.67
CA LEU A 259 -4.89 9.20 5.08
C LEU A 259 -4.14 8.48 6.22
N LEU A 260 -2.83 8.33 6.09
CA LEU A 260 -2.00 7.65 7.08
C LEU A 260 -1.96 8.40 8.41
N GLN A 261 -1.92 9.73 8.38
CA GLN A 261 -2.00 10.59 9.57
C GLN A 261 -3.29 10.36 10.37
N SER A 262 -4.42 10.15 9.68
CA SER A 262 -5.71 9.90 10.35
C SER A 262 -5.75 8.56 11.11
N GLN A 263 -4.93 7.59 10.70
CA GLN A 263 -4.87 6.25 11.30
C GLN A 263 -3.73 6.08 12.31
N ARG A 264 -2.87 7.10 12.46
CA ARG A 264 -1.58 6.96 13.16
C ARG A 264 -1.67 6.52 14.63
N LEU A 265 -2.81 6.73 15.29
CA LEU A 265 -3.01 6.42 16.72
C LEU A 265 -4.03 5.29 16.94
N GLU A 266 -4.48 4.60 15.89
CA GLU A 266 -5.53 3.58 16.02
C GLU A 266 -5.06 2.35 16.84
N VAL A 267 -3.80 1.93 16.63
CA VAL A 267 -3.22 0.76 17.31
C VAL A 267 -2.44 1.18 18.55
N TYR A 268 -1.41 2.02 18.38
CA TYR A 268 -0.52 2.45 19.46
C TYR A 268 -0.80 3.89 19.88
N SER A 269 -1.01 4.12 21.19
CA SER A 269 -1.05 5.47 21.74
C SER A 269 0.38 6.00 21.87
N ARG A 270 0.76 6.99 21.04
CA ARG A 270 2.10 7.59 21.10
C ARG A 270 2.22 8.74 22.12
N ASP A 271 1.11 9.36 22.51
CA ASP A 271 1.12 10.58 23.34
C ASP A 271 1.65 10.38 24.78
N SER A 272 1.81 9.15 25.25
CA SER A 272 2.30 8.82 26.59
C SER A 272 3.80 8.51 26.66
N ALA A 273 4.48 8.31 25.53
CA ALA A 273 5.90 8.01 25.45
C ALA A 273 6.61 9.20 24.79
N ASN A 274 7.71 9.70 25.37
CA ASN A 274 8.50 10.84 24.86
C ASN A 274 9.22 10.50 23.54
N LEU A 275 8.48 10.05 22.51
CA LEU A 275 8.99 9.56 21.24
C LEU A 275 9.37 10.72 20.32
N ALA A 276 10.26 10.45 19.37
CA ALA A 276 10.63 11.41 18.34
C ALA A 276 9.48 11.69 17.35
N GLU A 277 9.58 12.80 16.61
CA GLU A 277 8.62 13.17 15.56
C GLU A 277 8.49 12.06 14.50
N ASP A 278 7.28 11.94 13.95
CA ASP A 278 6.85 10.95 12.95
C ASP A 278 7.53 11.12 11.57
N LYS A 279 8.86 11.11 11.50
CA LYS A 279 9.63 11.37 10.25
C LYS A 279 9.37 10.34 9.15
N TYR A 280 8.93 9.14 9.52
CA TYR A 280 8.57 8.08 8.57
C TYR A 280 7.25 8.36 7.82
N LEU A 281 6.35 9.22 8.33
CA LEU A 281 5.04 9.46 7.69
C LEU A 281 5.15 10.10 6.30
N SER A 282 6.21 10.87 6.03
CA SER A 282 6.47 11.42 4.69
C SER A 282 7.18 10.43 3.76
N ILE A 283 7.86 9.42 4.31
CA ILE A 283 8.68 8.46 3.56
C ILE A 283 7.81 7.29 3.07
N ILE A 284 6.99 6.74 3.97
CA ILE A 284 6.19 5.53 3.73
C ILE A 284 5.33 5.67 2.45
N PRO A 285 4.52 6.73 2.27
CA PRO A 285 3.68 6.82 1.08
C PRO A 285 4.49 6.80 -0.22
N PHE A 286 5.62 7.52 -0.26
CA PHE A 286 6.44 7.57 -1.46
C PHE A 286 7.11 6.25 -1.78
N THR A 287 7.61 5.48 -0.80
CA THR A 287 8.26 4.21 -1.12
C THR A 287 7.32 3.29 -1.87
N TRP A 288 6.05 3.22 -1.45
CA TRP A 288 5.02 2.42 -2.09
C TRP A 288 4.57 3.00 -3.45
N VAL A 289 4.19 4.28 -3.48
CA VAL A 289 3.70 4.96 -4.69
C VAL A 289 4.79 5.05 -5.77
N GLY A 290 5.99 5.47 -5.39
CA GLY A 290 7.13 5.62 -6.30
C GLY A 290 7.49 4.30 -6.96
N CYS A 291 7.63 3.22 -6.19
CA CYS A 291 7.93 1.90 -6.75
C CYS A 291 6.77 1.35 -7.60
N ASN A 292 5.52 1.61 -7.21
CA ASN A 292 4.33 1.20 -7.98
C ASN A 292 4.29 1.87 -9.36
N ASN A 293 4.56 3.17 -9.42
CA ASN A 293 4.60 3.93 -10.67
C ASN A 293 5.84 3.57 -11.51
N ARG A 294 7.01 3.41 -10.87
CA ARG A 294 8.26 3.03 -11.55
C ARG A 294 8.16 1.67 -12.25
N SER A 295 7.58 0.69 -11.59
CA SER A 295 7.41 -0.66 -12.13
C SER A 295 6.18 -0.79 -13.03
N ARG A 296 5.34 0.25 -13.09
CA ARG A 296 3.99 0.20 -13.69
C ARG A 296 3.17 -0.98 -13.17
N ALA A 297 3.38 -1.33 -11.90
CA ALA A 297 2.65 -2.40 -11.27
C ALA A 297 1.17 -2.02 -11.15
N PHE A 298 0.84 -0.76 -10.89
CA PHE A 298 -0.55 -0.28 -10.75
C PHE A 298 -1.36 -1.18 -9.80
N ALA A 299 -0.77 -1.56 -8.66
CA ALA A 299 -1.49 -2.24 -7.58
C ALA A 299 -2.67 -1.39 -7.10
N SER A 300 -3.72 -2.03 -6.58
CA SER A 300 -4.90 -1.30 -6.11
C SER A 300 -4.53 -0.31 -5.00
N ALA A 301 -5.22 0.82 -4.96
CA ALA A 301 -4.99 1.83 -3.93
C ALA A 301 -5.31 1.28 -2.52
N SER A 302 -6.25 0.34 -2.40
CA SER A 302 -6.48 -0.41 -1.16
C SER A 302 -5.27 -1.21 -0.72
N TRP A 303 -4.68 -2.00 -1.62
CA TRP A 303 -3.50 -2.78 -1.29
C TRP A 303 -2.33 -1.89 -0.89
N LEU A 304 -2.07 -0.81 -1.67
CA LEU A 304 -1.02 0.15 -1.35
C LEU A 304 -1.22 0.79 0.03
N HIS A 305 -2.45 1.23 0.33
CA HIS A 305 -2.78 1.82 1.61
C HIS A 305 -2.61 0.84 2.77
N ASP A 306 -3.09 -0.40 2.64
CA ASP A 306 -2.93 -1.42 3.68
C ASP A 306 -1.45 -1.71 3.96
N MET A 307 -0.62 -1.75 2.91
CA MET A 307 0.84 -1.92 3.04
C MET A 307 1.54 -0.69 3.64
N MET A 308 1.08 0.53 3.35
CA MET A 308 1.56 1.76 4.01
C MET A 308 1.24 1.75 5.51
N VAL A 309 0.02 1.35 5.89
CA VAL A 309 -0.37 1.25 7.30
C VAL A 309 0.44 0.17 8.00
N LEU A 310 0.68 -0.97 7.35
CA LEU A 310 1.51 -2.02 7.93
C LEU A 310 2.96 -1.56 8.13
N SER A 311 3.50 -0.76 7.19
CA SER A 311 4.83 -0.14 7.33
C SER A 311 4.89 0.81 8.53
N LEU A 312 3.85 1.64 8.71
CA LEU A 312 3.70 2.51 9.88
C LEU A 312 3.70 1.70 11.18
N LEU A 313 2.90 0.62 11.23
CA LEU A 313 2.81 -0.25 12.40
C LEU A 313 4.13 -0.96 12.69
N GLY A 314 4.94 -1.26 11.67
CA GLY A 314 6.30 -1.78 11.84
C GLY A 314 7.18 -0.83 12.65
N TYR A 315 7.24 0.45 12.29
CA TYR A 315 7.96 1.47 13.07
C TYR A 315 7.41 1.63 14.48
N GLN A 316 6.08 1.67 14.63
CA GLN A 316 5.46 1.85 15.95
C GLN A 316 5.64 0.64 16.86
N THR A 317 5.68 -0.58 16.31
CA THR A 317 5.92 -1.80 17.08
C THR A 317 7.33 -1.81 17.67
N ASP A 318 8.32 -1.42 16.86
CA ASP A 318 9.72 -1.30 17.30
C ASP A 318 9.82 -0.32 18.48
N GLU A 319 9.30 0.90 18.31
CA GLU A 319 9.26 1.93 19.36
C GLU A 319 8.50 1.46 20.61
N PHE A 320 7.34 0.81 20.43
CA PHE A 320 6.50 0.35 21.53
C PHE A 320 7.18 -0.77 22.33
N ILE A 321 7.78 -1.76 21.67
CA ILE A 321 8.41 -2.88 22.37
C ILE A 321 9.65 -2.38 23.11
N GLU A 322 10.46 -1.51 22.50
CA GLU A 322 11.68 -0.98 23.13
C GLU A 322 11.36 -0.02 24.28
N ALA A 323 10.46 0.95 24.09
CA ALA A 323 10.22 2.03 25.05
C ALA A 323 9.16 1.71 26.10
N VAL A 324 8.25 0.77 25.83
CA VAL A 324 7.08 0.50 26.70
C VAL A 324 7.08 -0.94 27.19
N ALA A 325 7.03 -1.93 26.30
CA ALA A 325 6.86 -3.33 26.72
C ALA A 325 8.10 -3.87 27.45
N GLY A 326 9.30 -3.66 26.90
CA GLY A 326 10.56 -4.12 27.48
C GLY A 326 10.78 -3.66 28.93
N PRO A 327 10.68 -2.34 29.23
CA PRO A 327 10.83 -1.82 30.59
C PRO A 327 9.80 -2.36 31.60
N VAL A 328 8.57 -2.66 31.16
CA VAL A 328 7.50 -3.17 32.02
C VAL A 328 7.77 -4.62 32.45
N PHE A 329 8.23 -5.46 31.54
CA PHE A 329 8.37 -6.89 31.82
C PHE A 329 9.72 -7.28 32.45
N LYS A 330 10.78 -6.48 32.26
CA LYS A 330 12.15 -6.67 32.85
C LYS A 330 12.74 -8.09 32.71
N GLY A 331 12.16 -8.89 31.82
CA GLY A 331 12.41 -10.31 31.59
C GLY A 331 11.47 -10.79 30.48
N SER A 332 12.00 -11.53 29.53
CA SER A 332 11.39 -11.81 28.23
C SER A 332 10.39 -12.95 28.22
N ASP A 333 10.61 -13.99 29.02
CA ASP A 333 9.75 -15.18 29.06
C ASP A 333 8.27 -14.79 29.24
N ARG A 334 7.99 -13.86 30.16
CA ARG A 334 6.63 -13.39 30.42
C ARG A 334 6.02 -12.60 29.27
N LEU A 335 6.84 -11.90 28.48
CA LEU A 335 6.35 -11.15 27.31
C LEU A 335 6.14 -12.09 26.12
N HIS A 336 6.99 -13.09 25.94
CA HIS A 336 6.76 -14.20 25.01
C HIS A 336 5.47 -14.94 25.33
N ASP A 337 5.27 -15.37 26.58
CA ASP A 337 4.05 -16.03 27.03
C ASP A 337 2.79 -15.18 26.80
N LEU A 338 2.89 -13.87 27.02
CA LEU A 338 1.78 -12.95 26.75
C LEU A 338 1.44 -12.88 25.25
N ILE A 339 2.45 -12.75 24.39
CA ILE A 339 2.27 -12.74 22.93
C ILE A 339 1.62 -14.04 22.47
N ASP A 340 2.16 -15.18 22.91
CA ASP A 340 1.62 -16.51 22.58
C ASP A 340 0.17 -16.65 23.06
N SER A 341 -0.13 -16.24 24.30
CA SER A 341 -1.49 -16.30 24.85
C SER A 341 -2.49 -15.46 24.05
N ILE A 342 -2.12 -14.27 23.58
CA ILE A 342 -3.02 -13.43 22.79
C ILE A 342 -3.25 -14.04 21.41
N ILE A 343 -2.20 -14.50 20.73
CA ILE A 343 -2.30 -15.12 19.41
C ILE A 343 -3.08 -16.43 19.47
N ASP A 344 -2.80 -17.30 20.44
CA ASP A 344 -3.50 -18.58 20.59
C ASP A 344 -4.97 -18.39 20.97
N GLY A 345 -5.27 -17.41 21.83
CA GLY A 345 -6.64 -17.01 22.15
C GLY A 345 -7.42 -16.60 20.89
N PHE A 346 -6.80 -15.77 20.04
CA PHE A 346 -7.38 -15.35 18.77
C PHE A 346 -7.70 -16.53 17.83
N ILE A 347 -6.74 -17.46 17.67
CA ILE A 347 -6.91 -18.64 16.81
C ILE A 347 -8.04 -19.52 17.32
N GLN A 348 -8.12 -19.73 18.64
CA GLN A 348 -9.16 -20.54 19.26
C GLN A 348 -10.55 -19.93 19.07
N ASP A 349 -10.70 -18.61 19.28
CA ASP A 349 -12.00 -17.95 19.13
C ASP A 349 -12.47 -17.94 17.67
N SER A 350 -11.56 -17.74 16.72
CA SER A 350 -11.85 -17.87 15.28
C SER A 350 -12.35 -19.28 14.91
N SER A 351 -11.81 -20.32 15.56
CA SER A 351 -12.21 -21.72 15.33
C SER A 351 -13.60 -22.06 15.90
N LYS A 352 -13.99 -21.42 17.02
CA LYS A 352 -15.31 -21.61 17.64
C LYS A 352 -16.42 -20.95 16.82
N SER A 353 -16.17 -19.75 16.28
CA SER A 353 -17.12 -19.06 15.41
C SER A 353 -17.36 -19.78 14.07
N ALA A 354 -16.41 -20.61 13.60
CA ALA A 354 -16.55 -21.38 12.36
C ALA A 354 -17.35 -22.68 12.50
N ASN A 355 -17.52 -23.20 13.72
CA ASN A 355 -18.18 -24.50 13.99
C ASN A 355 -19.58 -24.39 14.62
N GLY A 356 -20.13 -23.18 14.76
CA GLY A 356 -21.47 -22.97 15.34
C GLY A 356 -22.59 -23.15 14.31
N CYS A 357 -23.25 -24.30 14.33
CA CYS A 357 -24.59 -24.46 13.78
C CYS A 357 -25.57 -23.52 14.51
N GLU A 358 -26.55 -23.01 13.76
CA GLU A 358 -27.70 -22.26 14.27
C GLU A 358 -28.35 -22.97 15.47
N GLU A 359 -28.27 -22.37 16.66
CA GLU A 359 -29.34 -22.46 17.64
C GLU A 359 -29.64 -21.05 18.15
N ASP A 360 -30.85 -20.60 17.82
CA ASP A 360 -31.55 -19.48 18.40
C ASP A 360 -31.44 -19.49 19.92
N SER A 361 -30.89 -18.42 20.50
CA SER A 361 -31.45 -17.88 21.74
C SER A 361 -31.05 -16.42 21.96
N ASP A 362 -32.10 -15.61 21.91
CA ASP A 362 -32.33 -14.27 22.43
C ASP A 362 -31.18 -13.48 23.10
N ALA A 363 -31.06 -12.26 22.58
CA ALA A 363 -30.32 -11.16 23.13
C ALA A 363 -30.76 -10.81 24.56
N THR A 364 -29.80 -10.66 25.47
CA THR A 364 -29.75 -9.56 26.44
C THR A 364 -28.31 -9.37 26.91
N ASN A 365 -27.59 -8.47 26.24
CA ASN A 365 -26.35 -7.89 26.75
C ASN A 365 -26.67 -7.12 28.04
N THR A 366 -26.42 -7.75 29.18
CA THR A 366 -26.35 -7.06 30.46
C THR A 366 -24.90 -7.05 30.91
N GLU A 367 -24.29 -5.87 30.85
CA GLU A 367 -23.02 -5.54 31.46
C GLU A 367 -23.02 -6.02 32.92
N LYS A 368 -22.25 -7.06 33.22
CA LYS A 368 -21.90 -7.40 34.60
C LYS A 368 -20.78 -6.49 35.06
N ILE A 369 -21.18 -5.28 35.46
CA ILE A 369 -20.42 -4.40 36.32
C ILE A 369 -20.33 -5.06 37.70
N THR A 370 -19.16 -5.61 38.04
CA THR A 370 -18.82 -5.98 39.42
C THR A 370 -18.21 -4.77 40.15
N ASN A 371 -19.07 -3.96 40.75
CA ASN A 371 -18.71 -3.13 41.92
C ASN A 371 -18.79 -4.05 43.16
N GLY A 372 -17.90 -4.09 44.15
CA GLY A 372 -16.75 -3.30 44.55
C GLY A 372 -16.55 -3.52 46.08
N GLN A 373 -15.36 -3.19 46.59
CA GLN A 373 -14.90 -3.14 48.00
C GLN A 373 -14.35 -4.46 48.59
N ASN A 374 -13.16 -4.54 49.19
CA ASN A 374 -12.18 -3.55 49.68
C ASN A 374 -10.77 -4.20 49.67
N GLY A 375 -9.73 -3.44 49.34
CA GLY A 375 -8.35 -3.91 49.52
C GLY A 375 -7.30 -2.97 48.93
N ASN A 376 -6.53 -2.35 49.83
CA ASN A 376 -5.44 -1.39 49.63
C ASN A 376 -4.49 -1.66 48.45
N GLY A 377 -4.09 -0.58 47.76
CA GLY A 377 -2.90 -0.50 46.91
C GLY A 377 -3.02 -1.16 45.55
N ARG A 378 -3.63 -0.48 44.56
CA ARG A 378 -3.49 -0.88 43.15
C ARG A 378 -2.04 -0.63 42.75
N ASP A 379 -1.29 -1.73 42.72
CA ASP A 379 0.11 -1.78 42.34
C ASP A 379 0.26 -1.27 40.91
N SER A 380 1.02 -0.18 40.72
CA SER A 380 1.19 0.49 39.42
C SER A 380 1.77 -0.44 38.35
N SER A 381 2.46 -1.50 38.78
CA SER A 381 2.96 -2.61 37.96
C SER A 381 1.84 -3.36 37.22
N SER A 382 0.69 -3.58 37.86
CA SER A 382 -0.44 -4.34 37.29
C SER A 382 -1.17 -3.58 36.18
N LEU A 383 -1.23 -2.25 36.28
CA LEU A 383 -1.84 -1.40 35.27
C LEU A 383 -0.97 -1.32 34.01
N ALA A 384 0.35 -1.14 34.16
CA ALA A 384 1.27 -1.08 33.04
C ALA A 384 1.32 -2.38 32.22
N VAL A 385 1.27 -3.54 32.88
CA VAL A 385 1.17 -4.85 32.19
C VAL A 385 -0.11 -4.94 31.36
N ARG A 386 -1.24 -4.49 31.90
CA ARG A 386 -2.52 -4.50 31.19
C ARG A 386 -2.54 -3.54 30.00
N ASP A 387 -1.88 -2.40 30.10
CA ASP A 387 -1.76 -1.44 28.99
C ASP A 387 -0.93 -2.02 27.84
N VAL A 388 0.12 -2.79 28.16
CA VAL A 388 0.91 -3.53 27.15
C VAL A 388 0.06 -4.60 26.48
N GLU A 389 -0.62 -5.44 27.26
CA GLU A 389 -1.55 -6.47 26.76
C GLU A 389 -2.62 -5.86 25.85
N THR A 390 -3.21 -4.74 26.25
CA THR A 390 -4.24 -4.05 25.45
C THR A 390 -3.70 -3.58 24.11
N SER A 391 -2.49 -3.02 24.07
CA SER A 391 -1.87 -2.51 22.84
C SER A 391 -1.48 -3.65 21.89
N LEU A 392 -0.89 -4.73 22.41
CA LEU A 392 -0.57 -5.93 21.64
C LEU A 392 -1.85 -6.59 21.11
N THR A 393 -2.90 -6.68 21.91
CA THR A 393 -4.21 -7.21 21.49
C THR A 393 -4.81 -6.38 20.36
N ARG A 394 -4.72 -5.04 20.42
CA ARG A 394 -5.15 -4.17 19.31
C ARG A 394 -4.36 -4.44 18.03
N PHE A 395 -3.04 -4.54 18.12
CA PHE A 395 -2.20 -4.80 16.94
C PHE A 395 -2.50 -6.17 16.32
N ILE A 396 -2.58 -7.21 17.15
CA ILE A 396 -2.89 -8.57 16.71
C ILE A 396 -4.26 -8.63 16.05
N ASN A 397 -5.28 -8.01 16.67
CA ASN A 397 -6.61 -7.91 16.05
C ASN A 397 -6.59 -7.11 14.76
N TYR A 398 -5.87 -6.00 14.70
CA TYR A 398 -5.78 -5.16 13.50
C TYR A 398 -5.26 -5.97 12.30
N VAL A 399 -4.20 -6.76 12.51
CA VAL A 399 -3.58 -7.57 11.45
C VAL A 399 -4.43 -8.82 11.13
N LEU A 400 -4.80 -9.61 12.14
CA LEU A 400 -5.40 -10.93 11.91
C LEU A 400 -6.91 -10.89 11.62
N ASN A 401 -7.65 -9.86 12.07
CA ASN A 401 -9.06 -9.63 11.68
C ASN A 401 -9.21 -8.75 10.43
N HIS A 402 -8.11 -8.41 9.74
CA HIS A 402 -8.21 -7.62 8.52
C HIS A 402 -9.07 -8.33 7.48
N LYS A 403 -9.95 -7.60 6.77
CA LYS A 403 -10.91 -8.18 5.80
C LYS A 403 -10.22 -9.05 4.74
N GLY A 404 -9.04 -8.64 4.28
CA GLY A 404 -8.25 -9.38 3.30
C GLY A 404 -7.62 -10.66 3.87
N VAL A 405 -7.30 -10.68 5.16
CA VAL A 405 -6.81 -11.87 5.86
C VAL A 405 -7.96 -12.86 6.06
N LEU A 406 -9.12 -12.39 6.53
CA LEU A 406 -10.30 -13.24 6.69
C LEU A 406 -10.76 -13.85 5.36
N GLY A 407 -10.66 -13.10 4.27
CA GLY A 407 -11.00 -13.56 2.92
C GLY A 407 -9.94 -14.40 2.20
N SER A 408 -8.75 -14.61 2.78
CA SER A 408 -7.67 -15.36 2.12
C SER A 408 -7.79 -16.89 2.30
N SER A 409 -6.91 -17.64 1.65
CA SER A 409 -6.79 -19.08 1.85
C SER A 409 -6.39 -19.42 3.30
N SER A 410 -6.74 -20.62 3.77
CA SER A 410 -6.33 -21.11 5.09
C SER A 410 -4.80 -21.23 5.23
N TRP A 411 -4.12 -21.61 4.14
CA TRP A 411 -2.67 -21.71 4.11
C TRP A 411 -2.02 -20.33 4.27
N ASP A 412 -2.46 -19.32 3.52
CA ASP A 412 -1.90 -17.96 3.59
C ASP A 412 -2.14 -17.35 4.98
N ARG A 413 -3.34 -17.54 5.56
CA ARG A 413 -3.63 -17.13 6.95
C ARG A 413 -2.68 -17.79 7.96
N THR A 414 -2.47 -19.10 7.83
CA THR A 414 -1.61 -19.85 8.75
C THR A 414 -0.17 -19.36 8.64
N ASN A 415 0.31 -19.13 7.42
CA ASN A 415 1.64 -18.59 7.18
C ASN A 415 1.80 -17.18 7.78
N LEU A 416 0.80 -16.29 7.61
CA LEU A 416 0.80 -14.98 8.25
C LEU A 416 0.90 -15.09 9.78
N VAL A 417 0.10 -15.95 10.42
CA VAL A 417 0.16 -16.17 11.87
C VAL A 417 1.56 -16.60 12.32
N GLN A 418 2.20 -17.51 11.58
CA GLN A 418 3.56 -17.98 11.89
C GLN A 418 4.59 -16.87 11.77
N GLU A 419 4.59 -16.13 10.66
CA GLU A 419 5.54 -15.05 10.42
C GLU A 419 5.33 -13.86 11.37
N PHE A 420 4.07 -13.56 11.70
CA PHE A 420 3.73 -12.49 12.62
C PHE A 420 4.12 -12.82 14.06
N ARG A 421 3.92 -14.08 14.50
CA ARG A 421 4.45 -14.56 15.78
C ARG A 421 5.98 -14.46 15.79
N ALA A 422 6.65 -14.93 14.73
CA ALA A 422 8.10 -14.86 14.63
C ALA A 422 8.63 -13.41 14.72
N PHE A 423 7.94 -12.45 14.09
CA PHE A 423 8.26 -11.03 14.17
C PHE A 423 8.18 -10.48 15.60
N LEU A 424 7.05 -10.70 16.30
CA LEU A 424 6.88 -10.21 17.67
C LEU A 424 7.87 -10.86 18.64
N HIS A 425 8.11 -12.17 18.52
CA HIS A 425 9.12 -12.85 19.33
C HIS A 425 10.53 -12.32 19.04
N ALA A 426 10.87 -12.04 17.79
CA ALA A 426 12.18 -11.51 17.44
C ALA A 426 12.48 -10.14 18.08
N HIS A 427 11.48 -9.26 18.23
CA HIS A 427 11.65 -8.02 18.99
C HIS A 427 11.97 -8.28 20.47
N VAL A 428 11.29 -9.23 21.10
CA VAL A 428 11.54 -9.59 22.51
C VAL A 428 12.94 -10.20 22.67
N THR A 429 13.33 -11.12 21.79
CA THR A 429 14.66 -11.73 21.81
C THR A 429 15.76 -10.69 21.53
N GLN A 430 15.54 -9.77 20.58
CA GLN A 430 16.49 -8.67 20.31
C GLN A 430 16.68 -7.77 21.54
N LEU A 431 15.63 -7.50 22.31
CA LEU A 431 15.71 -6.72 23.54
C LEU A 431 16.62 -7.41 24.58
N GLU A 432 16.52 -8.73 24.74
CA GLU A 432 17.40 -9.50 25.64
C GLU A 432 18.85 -9.49 25.20
N ASP A 433 19.05 -9.69 23.91
CA ASP A 433 20.34 -9.64 23.23
C ASP A 433 20.98 -8.26 23.51
N ASN A 434 20.25 -7.16 23.25
CA ASN A 434 20.70 -5.79 23.51
C ASN A 434 21.04 -5.59 25.00
N ALA A 435 20.18 -6.04 25.92
CA ALA A 435 20.43 -5.93 27.36
C ALA A 435 21.67 -6.72 27.81
N SER A 436 21.94 -7.87 27.19
CA SER A 436 23.13 -8.68 27.45
C SER A 436 24.38 -7.99 26.92
N PHE A 437 24.32 -7.41 25.72
CA PHE A 437 25.41 -6.64 25.12
C PHE A 437 25.73 -5.37 25.90
N ALA A 438 24.71 -4.64 26.36
CA ALA A 438 24.86 -3.42 27.15
C ALA A 438 25.54 -3.67 28.50
N LYS A 439 25.35 -4.85 29.11
CA LYS A 439 26.03 -5.25 30.36
C LYS A 439 27.52 -5.53 30.19
N GLN A 440 28.01 -5.70 28.96
CA GLN A 440 29.42 -5.99 28.71
C GLN A 440 30.29 -4.75 28.90
N LYS A 441 31.51 -4.95 29.44
CA LYS A 441 32.48 -3.86 29.61
C LYS A 441 32.95 -3.26 28.28
N SER A 442 33.07 -4.08 27.24
CA SER A 442 33.46 -3.66 25.88
C SER A 442 32.23 -3.62 24.98
N GLY A 443 32.07 -2.53 24.22
CA GLY A 443 31.03 -2.37 23.20
C GLY A 443 31.47 -2.76 21.79
N ASN A 444 32.65 -3.36 21.62
CA ASN A 444 33.18 -3.60 20.27
C ASN A 444 32.78 -4.95 19.65
N ALA A 445 32.46 -5.94 20.51
CA ALA A 445 32.07 -7.28 20.11
C ALA A 445 31.11 -7.89 21.13
N PHE A 446 30.10 -8.59 20.64
CA PHE A 446 29.19 -9.37 21.47
C PHE A 446 29.89 -10.66 21.88
N ALA A 447 30.23 -10.79 23.17
CA ALA A 447 31.20 -11.76 23.65
C ALA A 447 30.63 -13.18 23.72
N LEU A 448 29.32 -13.31 23.97
CA LEU A 448 28.64 -14.59 24.18
C LEU A 448 27.30 -14.60 23.41
N PRO A 449 27.32 -14.56 22.07
CA PRO A 449 26.10 -14.71 21.30
C PRO A 449 25.54 -16.13 21.46
N THR A 450 24.23 -16.25 21.63
CA THR A 450 23.53 -17.55 21.72
C THR A 450 23.65 -18.35 20.42
N HIS A 451 23.80 -17.66 19.28
CA HIS A 451 23.84 -18.25 17.95
C HIS A 451 24.99 -17.66 17.11
N SER A 452 25.36 -18.36 16.04
CA SER A 452 26.25 -17.78 15.03
C SER A 452 25.58 -16.61 14.31
N TYR A 453 26.39 -15.72 13.74
CA TYR A 453 25.88 -14.60 12.94
C TYR A 453 24.92 -15.07 11.83
N PHE A 454 25.28 -16.15 11.12
CA PHE A 454 24.46 -16.71 10.04
C PHE A 454 23.05 -17.12 10.52
N HIS A 455 22.95 -17.72 11.70
CA HIS A 455 21.68 -18.14 12.25
C HIS A 455 20.89 -16.92 12.73
N TRP A 456 21.51 -16.05 13.53
CA TRP A 456 20.87 -14.86 14.08
C TRP A 456 20.31 -13.93 12.98
N VAL A 457 21.07 -13.67 11.91
CA VAL A 457 20.63 -12.76 10.84
C VAL A 457 19.46 -13.33 10.04
N ARG A 458 19.28 -14.65 10.02
CA ARG A 458 18.15 -15.35 9.36
C ARG A 458 16.96 -15.62 10.28
N THR A 459 17.14 -15.49 11.58
CA THR A 459 16.09 -15.70 12.60
C THR A 459 15.81 -14.41 13.34
N THR A 460 16.41 -14.15 14.50
CA THR A 460 16.13 -12.95 15.32
C THR A 460 16.32 -11.66 14.53
N GLY A 461 17.50 -11.43 13.96
CA GLY A 461 17.80 -10.19 13.23
C GLY A 461 16.89 -10.01 12.01
N GLY A 462 16.70 -11.06 11.22
CA GLY A 462 15.83 -11.04 10.05
C GLY A 462 14.35 -10.88 10.42
N ASN A 463 13.82 -11.70 11.32
CA ASN A 463 12.41 -11.61 11.72
C ASN A 463 12.10 -10.32 12.47
N HIS A 464 13.08 -9.66 13.08
CA HIS A 464 12.91 -8.34 13.72
C HIS A 464 12.60 -7.25 12.70
N VAL A 465 13.11 -7.35 11.47
CA VAL A 465 12.69 -6.41 10.43
C VAL A 465 11.31 -6.85 9.91
N ALA A 466 10.41 -5.89 9.72
CA ALA A 466 9.01 -6.14 9.40
C ALA A 466 8.76 -6.84 8.03
N CYS A 467 9.80 -7.23 7.30
CA CYS A 467 9.72 -7.74 5.93
C CYS A 467 8.92 -9.05 5.81
N ALA A 468 9.27 -10.08 6.59
CA ALA A 468 8.69 -11.42 6.42
C ALA A 468 7.17 -11.46 6.68
N TYR A 469 6.73 -10.91 7.82
CA TYR A 469 5.29 -10.86 8.14
C TYR A 469 4.54 -9.91 7.20
N SER A 470 5.16 -8.82 6.74
CA SER A 470 4.53 -7.91 5.79
C SER A 470 4.30 -8.57 4.43
N LEU A 471 5.24 -9.40 3.97
CA LEU A 471 5.05 -10.19 2.75
C LEU A 471 3.97 -11.26 2.94
N ALA A 472 3.92 -11.92 4.09
CA ALA A 472 2.85 -12.86 4.40
C ALA A 472 1.47 -12.19 4.44
N PHE A 473 1.37 -10.97 4.99
CA PHE A 473 0.15 -10.17 4.98
C PHE A 473 -0.25 -9.77 3.55
N SER A 474 0.72 -9.30 2.75
CA SER A 474 0.52 -9.04 1.32
C SER A 474 -0.04 -10.27 0.59
N ASN A 475 0.47 -11.46 0.89
CA ASN A 475 -0.03 -12.71 0.31
C ASN A 475 -1.49 -12.98 0.69
N CYS A 476 -1.89 -12.71 1.94
CA CYS A 476 -3.31 -12.75 2.31
C CYS A 476 -4.16 -11.77 1.46
N LEU A 477 -3.70 -10.52 1.28
CA LEU A 477 -4.42 -9.54 0.46
C LEU A 477 -4.55 -9.98 -1.00
N VAL A 478 -3.48 -10.52 -1.58
CA VAL A 478 -3.44 -11.05 -2.95
C VAL A 478 -4.33 -12.28 -3.08
N SER A 479 -4.30 -13.20 -2.11
CA SER A 479 -5.17 -14.37 -2.07
C SER A 479 -6.64 -13.96 -2.06
N ALA A 480 -7.05 -13.00 -1.21
CA ALA A 480 -8.43 -12.56 -1.13
C ALA A 480 -8.90 -11.80 -2.38
N SER A 481 -8.11 -10.85 -2.86
CA SER A 481 -8.53 -9.94 -3.95
C SER A 481 -8.32 -10.54 -5.35
N LEU A 482 -7.12 -11.07 -5.63
CA LEU A 482 -6.75 -11.61 -6.93
C LEU A 482 -7.01 -13.11 -7.03
N GLY A 483 -6.72 -13.85 -5.96
CA GLY A 483 -6.88 -15.30 -5.86
C GLY A 483 -8.30 -15.76 -5.51
N ARG A 484 -9.22 -14.85 -5.15
CA ARG A 484 -10.59 -15.16 -4.71
C ARG A 484 -10.63 -16.19 -3.56
N GLY A 485 -9.69 -16.07 -2.62
CA GLY A 485 -9.52 -16.96 -1.49
C GLY A 485 -8.69 -18.22 -1.77
N GLU A 486 -8.20 -18.42 -3.01
CA GLU A 486 -7.23 -19.48 -3.32
C GLU A 486 -5.82 -19.12 -2.85
N GLU A 487 -4.99 -20.14 -2.66
CA GLU A 487 -3.59 -19.97 -2.25
C GLU A 487 -2.82 -19.11 -3.26
N VAL A 488 -1.96 -18.21 -2.77
CA VAL A 488 -1.08 -17.43 -3.66
C VAL A 488 -0.15 -18.36 -4.43
N TYR A 489 0.42 -19.34 -3.73
CA TYR A 489 1.41 -20.30 -4.22
C TYR A 489 0.91 -21.74 -4.00
N PRO A 490 0.13 -22.33 -4.91
CA PRO A 490 -0.50 -23.64 -4.70
C PRO A 490 0.46 -24.85 -4.73
N THR A 491 1.60 -24.79 -5.42
CA THR A 491 2.51 -25.95 -5.56
C THR A 491 3.61 -25.96 -4.50
N VAL A 492 4.20 -27.13 -4.25
CA VAL A 492 5.30 -27.29 -3.28
C VAL A 492 6.51 -26.46 -3.72
N GLU A 493 6.82 -26.49 -5.01
CA GLU A 493 7.90 -25.72 -5.64
C GLU A 493 7.68 -24.22 -5.48
N GLN A 494 6.47 -23.73 -5.75
CA GLN A 494 6.13 -22.31 -5.57
C GLN A 494 6.23 -21.89 -4.11
N LYS A 495 5.73 -22.69 -3.16
CA LYS A 495 5.84 -22.40 -1.71
C LYS A 495 7.29 -22.34 -1.26
N TYR A 496 8.12 -23.28 -1.72
CA TYR A 496 9.53 -23.31 -1.39
C TYR A 496 10.27 -22.08 -1.94
N LEU A 497 10.07 -21.76 -3.22
CA LEU A 497 10.71 -20.62 -3.86
C LEU A 497 10.24 -19.28 -3.29
N ALA A 498 8.93 -19.13 -3.02
CA ALA A 498 8.39 -17.95 -2.34
C ALA A 498 8.98 -17.78 -0.94
N THR A 499 9.15 -18.88 -0.18
CA THR A 499 9.81 -18.84 1.12
C THR A 499 11.28 -18.43 0.98
N ALA A 500 11.99 -18.95 -0.02
CA ALA A 500 13.38 -18.55 -0.31
C ALA A 500 13.47 -17.04 -0.62
N VAL A 501 12.58 -16.51 -1.45
CA VAL A 501 12.45 -15.07 -1.73
C VAL A 501 12.30 -14.29 -0.42
N THR A 502 11.32 -14.66 0.42
CA THR A 502 11.09 -14.00 1.71
C THR A 502 12.32 -14.00 2.61
N ARG A 503 13.01 -15.15 2.73
CA ARG A 503 14.17 -15.28 3.61
C ARG A 503 15.37 -14.47 3.12
N HIS A 504 15.68 -14.51 1.82
CA HIS A 504 16.77 -13.72 1.25
C HIS A 504 16.48 -12.22 1.39
N LEU A 505 15.26 -11.79 1.07
CA LEU A 505 14.84 -10.40 1.20
C LEU A 505 14.97 -9.91 2.65
N THR A 506 14.43 -10.66 3.60
CA THR A 506 14.44 -10.33 5.03
C THR A 506 15.87 -10.27 5.60
N THR A 507 16.74 -11.20 5.17
CA THR A 507 18.15 -11.21 5.59
C THR A 507 18.90 -9.99 5.05
N MET A 508 18.69 -9.67 3.76
CA MET A 508 19.26 -8.51 3.09
C MET A 508 18.84 -7.20 3.79
N CYS A 509 17.55 -7.06 4.11
CA CYS A 509 17.01 -5.92 4.84
C CYS A 509 17.76 -5.68 6.14
N ARG A 510 17.93 -6.75 6.95
CA ARG A 510 18.61 -6.63 8.23
C ARG A 510 20.06 -6.18 8.05
N MET A 511 20.76 -6.70 7.05
CA MET A 511 22.15 -6.34 6.77
C MET A 511 22.28 -4.86 6.36
N TYR A 512 21.40 -4.33 5.51
CA TYR A 512 21.45 -2.92 5.11
C TYR A 512 20.99 -1.97 6.21
N ASN A 513 19.98 -2.36 6.99
CA ASN A 513 19.59 -1.63 8.18
C ASN A 513 20.79 -1.50 9.15
N ASP A 514 21.43 -2.62 9.50
CA ASP A 514 22.61 -2.65 10.37
C ASP A 514 23.80 -1.86 9.79
N TYR A 515 23.96 -1.85 8.47
CA TYR A 515 24.99 -1.06 7.80
C TYR A 515 24.81 0.45 8.07
N GLY A 516 23.56 0.92 7.95
CA GLY A 516 23.18 2.33 8.13
C GLY A 516 23.19 2.76 9.59
N SER A 517 22.73 1.90 10.50
CA SER A 517 22.49 2.22 11.91
C SER A 517 23.70 2.06 12.82
N MET A 518 24.81 1.49 12.36
CA MET A 518 25.93 1.08 13.20
C MET A 518 26.43 2.13 14.22
N ALA A 519 26.46 3.41 13.84
CA ALA A 519 26.85 4.47 14.77
C ALA A 519 25.84 4.63 15.92
N ARG A 520 24.55 4.66 15.59
CA ARG A 520 23.45 4.75 16.56
C ARG A 520 23.43 3.51 17.46
N ASP A 521 23.49 2.31 16.88
CA ASP A 521 23.41 1.07 17.65
C ASP A 521 24.61 0.92 18.61
N SER A 522 25.79 1.42 18.23
CA SER A 522 26.95 1.46 19.13
C SER A 522 26.73 2.42 20.32
N ASP A 523 26.14 3.58 20.06
CA ASP A 523 25.83 4.59 21.09
C ASP A 523 24.75 4.10 22.06
N GLU A 524 23.70 3.47 21.52
CA GLU A 524 22.55 2.94 22.26
C GLU A 524 22.83 1.58 22.92
N ARG A 525 23.97 0.95 22.59
CA ARG A 525 24.30 -0.44 22.99
C ARG A 525 23.28 -1.47 22.50
N ASN A 526 22.79 -1.26 21.28
CA ASN A 526 21.98 -2.22 20.55
C ASN A 526 22.87 -3.17 19.73
N ILE A 527 22.53 -4.45 19.68
CA ILE A 527 23.25 -5.42 18.85
C ILE A 527 23.00 -5.14 17.38
N ASN A 528 24.08 -5.26 16.62
CA ASN A 528 24.17 -5.04 15.19
C ASN A 528 24.96 -6.20 14.59
N SER A 529 24.74 -6.54 13.32
CA SER A 529 25.52 -7.52 12.56
C SER A 529 27.03 -7.42 12.83
N MET A 530 27.57 -6.21 12.85
CA MET A 530 29.01 -5.96 12.99
C MET A 530 29.57 -6.16 14.42
N HIS A 531 28.72 -6.41 15.40
CA HIS A 531 29.11 -6.79 16.76
C HIS A 531 29.41 -8.29 16.91
N PHE A 532 29.00 -9.13 15.95
CA PHE A 532 29.22 -10.58 16.05
C PHE A 532 30.70 -10.97 15.96
N PRO A 533 31.15 -12.02 16.70
CA PRO A 533 32.55 -12.47 16.71
C PRO A 533 33.14 -12.80 15.34
N GLU A 534 32.32 -13.22 14.38
CA GLU A 534 32.71 -13.51 13.00
C GLU A 534 33.31 -12.27 12.29
N PHE A 535 32.97 -11.05 12.75
CA PHE A 535 33.55 -9.79 12.26
C PHE A 535 34.81 -9.36 13.03
N SER A 536 35.31 -10.15 13.99
CA SER A 536 36.49 -9.80 14.80
C SER A 536 37.78 -9.68 13.99
N SER A 537 37.89 -10.40 12.87
CA SER A 537 39.02 -10.32 11.93
C SER A 537 39.07 -9.01 11.15
N CYS A 538 37.98 -8.23 11.15
CA CYS A 538 37.89 -6.93 10.50
C CYS A 538 38.35 -5.83 11.48
N GLU A 539 39.58 -5.34 11.30
CA GLU A 539 40.24 -4.39 12.21
C GLU A 539 39.55 -3.01 12.28
N THR A 540 38.88 -2.60 11.21
CA THR A 540 38.26 -1.26 11.10
C THR A 540 36.76 -1.34 10.84
N LEU A 541 36.03 -0.32 11.27
CA LEU A 541 34.60 -0.18 10.94
C LEU A 541 34.37 -0.24 9.42
N ASN A 542 35.23 0.37 8.63
CA ASN A 542 35.14 0.33 7.17
C ASN A 542 35.32 -1.09 6.61
N SER A 543 36.22 -1.90 7.19
CA SER A 543 36.37 -3.31 6.81
C SER A 543 35.14 -4.13 7.19
N LYS A 544 34.55 -3.91 8.38
CA LYS A 544 33.30 -4.56 8.79
C LYS A 544 32.14 -4.21 7.86
N LYS A 545 31.95 -2.93 7.56
CA LYS A 545 30.93 -2.43 6.61
C LYS A 545 31.11 -3.03 5.22
N ARG A 546 32.35 -3.14 4.72
CA ARG A 546 32.63 -3.78 3.43
C ARG A 546 32.28 -5.26 3.43
N SER A 547 32.61 -5.98 4.50
CA SER A 547 32.24 -7.40 4.63
C SER A 547 30.72 -7.58 4.68
N LEU A 548 30.01 -6.74 5.45
CA LEU A 548 28.55 -6.77 5.53
C LEU A 548 27.89 -6.46 4.17
N SER A 549 28.37 -5.44 3.45
CA SER A 549 27.89 -5.09 2.10
C SER A 549 28.00 -6.28 1.13
N ARG A 550 29.13 -7.00 1.15
CA ARG A 550 29.32 -8.18 0.29
C ARG A 550 28.34 -9.32 0.61
N LEU A 551 27.99 -9.49 1.89
CA LEU A 551 27.00 -10.47 2.30
C LEU A 551 25.60 -10.04 1.85
N ALA A 552 25.26 -8.76 1.98
CA ALA A 552 24.00 -8.21 1.49
C ALA A 552 23.87 -8.35 -0.04
N GLU A 553 24.94 -8.07 -0.80
CA GLU A 553 25.02 -8.29 -2.26
C GLU A 553 24.84 -9.77 -2.63
N TYR A 554 25.37 -10.70 -1.82
CA TYR A 554 25.14 -12.13 -2.00
C TYR A 554 23.67 -12.50 -1.79
N GLU A 555 23.04 -12.02 -0.71
CA GLU A 555 21.61 -12.27 -0.47
C GLU A 555 20.73 -11.65 -1.58
N HIS A 556 21.09 -10.47 -2.08
CA HIS A 556 20.42 -9.85 -3.23
C HIS A 556 20.53 -10.72 -4.50
N ALA A 557 21.71 -11.24 -4.81
CA ALA A 557 21.89 -12.14 -5.97
C ALA A 557 21.06 -13.43 -5.83
N CYS A 558 20.97 -13.98 -4.61
CA CYS A 558 20.11 -15.11 -4.29
C CYS A 558 18.62 -14.78 -4.44
N LEU A 559 18.19 -13.60 -3.98
CA LEU A 559 16.83 -13.08 -4.14
C LEU A 559 16.44 -13.01 -5.62
N VAL A 560 17.24 -12.35 -6.46
CA VAL A 560 16.99 -12.20 -7.90
C VAL A 560 16.84 -13.57 -8.56
N ARG A 561 17.71 -14.52 -8.21
CA ARG A 561 17.61 -15.89 -8.72
C ARG A 561 16.33 -16.59 -8.26
N ALA A 562 15.96 -16.48 -6.99
CA ALA A 562 14.75 -17.11 -6.45
C ALA A 562 13.48 -16.54 -7.10
N ILE A 563 13.41 -15.22 -7.33
CA ILE A 563 12.31 -14.57 -8.07
C ILE A 563 12.22 -15.12 -9.48
N HIS A 564 13.35 -15.26 -10.18
CA HIS A 564 13.39 -15.77 -11.55
C HIS A 564 12.91 -17.23 -11.64
N GLU A 565 13.34 -18.09 -10.74
CA GLU A 565 12.88 -19.49 -10.71
C GLU A 565 11.39 -19.59 -10.31
N LEU A 566 10.92 -18.73 -9.40
CA LEU A 566 9.49 -18.65 -9.07
C LEU A 566 8.64 -18.22 -10.26
N ASP A 567 9.10 -17.22 -11.01
CA ASP A 567 8.44 -16.73 -12.23
C ASP A 567 8.35 -17.86 -13.28
N LYS A 568 9.43 -18.60 -13.51
CA LYS A 568 9.42 -19.77 -14.42
C LYS A 568 8.43 -20.84 -13.99
N GLU A 569 8.34 -21.12 -12.70
CA GLU A 569 7.43 -22.13 -12.17
C GLU A 569 5.97 -21.75 -12.43
N PHE A 570 5.59 -20.47 -12.28
CA PHE A 570 4.26 -19.99 -12.65
C PHE A 570 3.90 -20.23 -14.12
N HIS A 571 4.89 -20.21 -15.01
CA HIS A 571 4.69 -20.42 -16.45
C HIS A 571 4.75 -21.89 -16.88
N SER A 572 5.29 -22.77 -16.03
CA SER A 572 5.55 -24.18 -16.36
C SER A 572 4.45 -25.14 -15.89
N THR A 573 3.55 -24.71 -14.99
CA THR A 573 2.48 -25.57 -14.44
C THR A 573 1.39 -25.92 -15.49
N PRO A 574 0.92 -27.18 -15.59
CA PRO A 574 -0.16 -27.57 -16.50
C PRO A 574 -1.45 -26.76 -16.28
N GLY A 575 -2.04 -26.22 -17.35
CA GLY A 575 -3.17 -25.27 -17.27
C GLY A 575 -2.76 -23.78 -17.26
N ALA A 576 -1.46 -23.49 -17.41
CA ALA A 576 -0.89 -22.14 -17.42
C ALA A 576 -1.58 -21.16 -18.37
N ALA A 577 -2.04 -21.55 -19.56
CA ALA A 577 -2.61 -20.60 -20.53
C ALA A 577 -3.85 -19.83 -20.02
N LEU A 578 -4.66 -20.42 -19.12
CA LEU A 578 -5.81 -19.76 -18.46
C LEU A 578 -5.42 -19.07 -17.15
N ARG A 579 -4.30 -19.47 -16.52
CA ARG A 579 -3.80 -18.93 -15.24
C ARG A 579 -2.66 -17.92 -15.40
N SER A 580 -2.12 -17.72 -16.61
CA SER A 580 -0.88 -16.95 -16.81
C SER A 580 -1.06 -15.47 -16.51
N ASP A 581 -2.24 -14.91 -16.77
CA ASP A 581 -2.55 -13.51 -16.45
C ASP A 581 -2.52 -13.28 -14.93
N MET A 582 -3.13 -14.21 -14.16
CA MET A 582 -3.09 -14.16 -12.69
C MET A 582 -1.69 -14.40 -12.14
N GLY A 583 -0.95 -15.38 -12.66
CA GLY A 583 0.44 -15.64 -12.24
C GLY A 583 1.36 -14.44 -12.50
N SER A 584 1.28 -13.85 -13.69
CA SER A 584 2.02 -12.64 -14.06
C SER A 584 1.66 -11.47 -13.15
N ARG A 585 0.37 -11.34 -12.81
CA ARG A 585 -0.10 -10.30 -11.89
C ARG A 585 0.41 -10.49 -10.47
N LYS A 586 0.33 -11.70 -9.92
CA LYS A 586 0.92 -12.06 -8.60
C LYS A 586 2.42 -11.73 -8.57
N MET A 587 3.16 -12.08 -9.62
CA MET A 587 4.57 -11.76 -9.74
C MET A 587 4.85 -10.26 -9.82
N SER A 588 3.97 -9.49 -10.47
CA SER A 588 4.10 -8.02 -10.52
C SER A 588 3.97 -7.39 -9.13
N VAL A 589 3.01 -7.86 -8.32
CA VAL A 589 2.83 -7.41 -6.93
C VAL A 589 4.00 -7.83 -6.03
N LEU A 590 4.52 -9.06 -6.20
CA LEU A 590 5.71 -9.52 -5.48
C LEU A 590 6.95 -8.67 -5.83
N LYS A 591 7.17 -8.39 -7.12
CA LYS A 591 8.27 -7.55 -7.59
C LYS A 591 8.15 -6.12 -7.04
N LEU A 592 6.94 -5.55 -7.01
CA LEU A 592 6.67 -4.27 -6.35
C LEU A 592 7.06 -4.31 -4.86
N PHE A 593 6.67 -5.34 -4.12
CA PHE A 593 7.07 -5.48 -2.71
C PHE A 593 8.60 -5.52 -2.57
N CYS A 594 9.29 -6.28 -3.42
CA CYS A 594 10.76 -6.34 -3.41
C CYS A 594 11.40 -4.98 -3.73
N ASP A 595 10.86 -4.24 -4.70
CA ASP A 595 11.33 -2.90 -5.08
C ASP A 595 11.17 -1.89 -3.92
N VAL A 596 10.07 -1.97 -3.17
CA VAL A 596 9.84 -1.11 -1.99
C VAL A 596 10.89 -1.40 -0.92
N THR A 597 11.16 -2.68 -0.68
CA THR A 597 12.14 -3.12 0.30
C THR A 597 13.57 -2.75 -0.08
N ASP A 598 13.96 -2.96 -1.34
CA ASP A 598 15.26 -2.54 -1.88
C ASP A 598 15.43 -1.01 -1.82
N LEU A 599 14.36 -0.25 -2.04
CA LEU A 599 14.40 1.20 -1.84
C LEU A 599 14.70 1.57 -0.38
N TYR A 600 14.05 0.93 0.61
CA TYR A 600 14.38 1.17 2.02
C TYR A 600 15.85 0.86 2.32
N ASP A 601 16.36 -0.26 1.82
CA ASP A 601 17.76 -0.68 2.02
C ASP A 601 18.74 0.36 1.47
N GLN A 602 18.52 0.84 0.25
CA GLN A 602 19.34 1.89 -0.36
C GLN A 602 19.26 3.20 0.43
N LEU A 603 18.09 3.55 0.98
CA LEU A 603 17.94 4.74 1.79
C LEU A 603 18.68 4.62 3.13
N TYR A 604 18.61 3.47 3.82
CA TYR A 604 19.35 3.22 5.07
C TYR A 604 20.86 3.33 4.88
N VAL A 605 21.38 2.90 3.73
CA VAL A 605 22.80 3.07 3.38
C VAL A 605 23.18 4.55 3.25
N ILE A 606 22.31 5.38 2.67
CA ILE A 606 22.58 6.81 2.47
C ILE A 606 22.36 7.60 3.77
N LYS A 607 21.33 7.26 4.53
CA LYS A 607 20.92 7.96 5.75
C LYS A 607 20.13 7.02 6.66
N ASP A 608 20.53 6.96 7.93
CA ASP A 608 19.73 6.29 8.95
C ASP A 608 18.33 6.91 9.09
N LEU A 609 17.30 6.07 8.96
CA LEU A 609 15.89 6.46 8.98
C LEU A 609 15.16 6.09 10.28
N SER A 610 15.78 5.36 11.21
CA SER A 610 15.09 4.96 12.44
C SER A 610 14.92 6.14 13.41
N SER A 611 13.88 6.06 14.24
CA SER A 611 13.69 6.95 15.37
C SER A 611 14.83 6.77 16.39
N ARG A 612 15.17 7.85 17.09
CA ARG A 612 16.02 7.78 18.29
C ARG A 612 15.13 7.88 19.51
N LEU A 613 15.41 7.06 20.52
CA LEU A 613 14.86 7.29 21.86
C LEU A 613 15.49 8.58 22.43
N LYS A 614 14.65 9.43 23.02
CA LYS A 614 15.09 10.71 23.62
C LYS A 614 15.44 10.56 25.09
#